data_AF-A0A7K0W0G7-F1
#
_entry.id   AF-A0A7K0W0G7-F1
#
_cell.length_a   1.000
_cell.length_b   1.000
_cell.length_c   1.000
_cell.angle_alpha   90.00
_cell.angle_beta   90.00
_cell.angle_gamma   90.00
#
_symmetry.space_group_name_H-M   'P 1'
#
loop_
_entity.id
_entity.type
_entity.pdbx_description
1 polymer ?
#
loop_
_entity_poly.entity_id
_entity_poly.type
_entity_poly.pdbx_seq_one_letter_code
_entity_poly.pdbx_strand_id
1 'polypeptide(L)'
;QLAEKYDAVIIATGSSLGKQLGIPGENLHGSMSAADFVPWYNAHPDFADLNVDLSCDTAVVIGAGNVAMDVARMLALDPSELDPTDTADHAIEALKKSSVRDVYISARRGPEHAAFTSPELRELSKLEHTNVIMNIDDVNAAIVRAGDAPEKDVKSNLDAMLLIASAEPKNHERTMHFLFQHTPKEILGTERVEGITYSTPTGDVTVKCGLVITAIGYHAAGVEGVAYENGKVVNTDGRVKENIYVVGWAKRGPSGVIGTNKSDAAAVIELLVADLPAAKNNGDISDLLTDQIVIDQSAWQKINEAEVAAGEAKGKPRVKSVKLSELVALART
;
A
#
# COMPACT_ATOMS: atom_id res chain seq x y z
N GLN A 1 29.18 12.59 2.01
CA GLN A 1 29.60 11.47 2.88
C GLN A 1 29.59 10.12 2.15
N LEU A 2 28.44 9.44 1.94
CA LEU A 2 28.44 8.12 1.28
C LEU A 2 29.05 8.14 -0.13
N ALA A 3 28.66 9.11 -0.95
CA ALA A 3 29.19 9.27 -2.32
C ALA A 3 30.70 9.50 -2.35
N GLU A 4 31.26 10.12 -1.30
CA GLU A 4 32.71 10.33 -1.18
C GLU A 4 33.42 9.04 -0.75
N LYS A 5 32.87 8.29 0.22
CA LYS A 5 33.47 7.06 0.74
C LYS A 5 33.40 5.87 -0.22
N TYR A 6 32.28 5.69 -0.90
CA TYR A 6 32.04 4.53 -1.77
C TYR A 6 32.29 4.82 -3.25
N ASP A 7 32.67 3.79 -4.00
CA ASP A 7 32.82 3.86 -5.45
C ASP A 7 31.49 4.17 -6.13
N ALA A 8 30.39 3.60 -5.63
CA ALA A 8 29.04 3.89 -6.07
C ALA A 8 28.06 3.83 -4.88
N VAL A 9 26.99 4.61 -4.96
CA VAL A 9 25.89 4.62 -3.99
C VAL A 9 24.58 4.38 -4.73
N ILE A 10 23.76 3.44 -4.25
CA ILE A 10 22.47 3.13 -4.85
C ILE A 10 21.36 3.54 -3.89
N ILE A 11 20.47 4.41 -4.35
CA ILE A 11 19.25 4.79 -3.65
C ILE A 11 18.19 3.71 -3.93
N ALA A 12 17.86 2.94 -2.90
CA ALA A 12 16.84 1.89 -2.94
C ALA A 12 15.75 2.12 -1.88
N THR A 13 15.46 3.39 -1.56
CA THR A 13 14.55 3.80 -0.46
C THR A 13 13.06 3.62 -0.76
N GLY A 14 12.70 3.25 -1.99
CA GLY A 14 11.31 2.98 -2.38
C GLY A 14 10.42 4.24 -2.40
N SER A 15 9.17 4.08 -2.00
CA SER A 15 8.19 5.16 -1.87
C SER A 15 7.29 4.92 -0.69
N SER A 16 7.29 5.84 0.27
CA SER A 16 6.65 5.68 1.58
C SER A 16 5.63 6.77 1.91
N LEU A 17 5.61 7.87 1.16
CA LEU A 17 4.68 8.97 1.42
C LEU A 17 3.40 8.80 0.60
N GLY A 18 2.24 8.84 1.24
CA GLY A 18 0.95 8.81 0.54
C GLY A 18 0.73 10.07 -0.31
N LYS A 19 0.17 9.91 -1.51
CA LYS A 19 -0.29 11.05 -2.31
C LYS A 19 -1.53 11.69 -1.67
N GLN A 20 -1.61 13.01 -1.78
CA GLN A 20 -2.78 13.78 -1.39
C GLN A 20 -3.73 13.97 -2.59
N LEU A 21 -5.03 14.01 -2.30
CA LEU A 21 -6.12 14.34 -3.21
C LEU A 21 -6.12 15.83 -3.56
N GLY A 22 -5.77 16.69 -2.60
CA GLY A 22 -5.83 18.14 -2.74
C GLY A 22 -7.27 18.67 -2.74
N ILE A 23 -8.16 18.05 -1.96
CA ILE A 23 -9.58 18.44 -1.87
C ILE A 23 -9.94 18.98 -0.47
N PRO A 24 -11.02 19.79 -0.34
CA PRO A 24 -11.48 20.22 0.98
C PRO A 24 -11.84 19.04 1.88
N GLY A 25 -11.53 19.19 3.18
CA GLY A 25 -11.79 18.17 4.21
C GLY A 25 -10.78 17.01 4.27
N GLU A 26 -9.77 16.96 3.39
CA GLU A 26 -8.80 15.86 3.34
C GLU A 26 -8.04 15.62 4.65
N ASN A 27 -7.89 16.64 5.50
CA ASN A 27 -7.18 16.55 6.78
C ASN A 27 -8.09 16.36 8.00
N LEU A 28 -9.39 16.06 7.81
CA LEU A 28 -10.31 15.77 8.92
C LEU A 28 -9.89 14.49 9.67
N HIS A 29 -10.18 14.41 10.96
CA HIS A 29 -9.99 13.16 11.69
C HIS A 29 -10.83 12.04 11.08
N GLY A 30 -10.23 10.87 10.85
CA GLY A 30 -10.86 9.78 10.09
C GLY A 30 -10.58 9.85 8.58
N SER A 31 -9.79 10.81 8.09
CA SER A 31 -9.19 10.78 6.75
C SER A 31 -7.70 10.46 6.87
N MET A 32 -7.24 9.41 6.20
CA MET A 32 -5.83 8.97 6.26
C MET A 32 -5.35 8.35 4.96
N SER A 33 -4.04 8.14 4.83
CA SER A 33 -3.49 7.42 3.68
C SER A 33 -3.39 5.92 3.96
N ALA A 34 -3.53 5.11 2.89
CA ALA A 34 -3.10 3.72 2.91
C ALA A 34 -1.61 3.58 3.23
N ALA A 35 -0.81 4.62 2.97
CA ALA A 35 0.58 4.69 3.39
C ALA A 35 0.78 4.68 4.90
N ASP A 36 -0.26 5.00 5.68
CA ASP A 36 -0.22 4.98 7.15
C ASP A 36 -0.93 3.73 7.69
N PHE A 37 -2.11 3.42 7.13
CA PHE A 37 -2.93 2.29 7.56
C PHE A 37 -2.27 0.93 7.27
N VAL A 38 -1.59 0.77 6.12
CA VAL A 38 -0.95 -0.50 5.74
C VAL A 38 0.24 -0.84 6.65
N PRO A 39 1.17 0.11 6.93
CA PRO A 39 2.22 -0.14 7.91
C PRO A 39 1.70 -0.37 9.33
N TRP A 40 0.61 0.31 9.73
CA TRP A 40 -0.03 0.10 11.05
C TRP A 40 -0.42 -1.38 11.26
N TYR A 41 -1.24 -1.97 10.37
CA TYR A 41 -1.62 -3.37 10.54
C TYR A 41 -0.47 -4.36 10.28
N ASN A 42 0.63 -3.91 9.66
CA ASN A 42 1.84 -4.70 9.42
C ASN A 42 2.93 -4.53 10.48
N ALA A 43 2.63 -3.88 11.61
CA ALA A 43 3.55 -3.69 12.73
C ALA A 43 4.79 -2.82 12.42
N HIS A 44 4.68 -1.87 11.50
CA HIS A 44 5.77 -0.91 11.29
C HIS A 44 5.90 0.02 12.51
N PRO A 45 7.10 0.15 13.13
CA PRO A 45 7.25 0.87 14.39
C PRO A 45 6.76 2.32 14.37
N ASP A 46 7.02 3.05 13.30
CA ASP A 46 6.59 4.46 13.16
C ASP A 46 5.07 4.65 13.11
N PHE A 47 4.30 3.58 12.89
CA PHE A 47 2.84 3.61 12.74
C PHE A 47 2.12 2.81 13.83
N ALA A 48 2.84 2.21 14.78
CA ALA A 48 2.25 1.36 15.82
C ALA A 48 1.24 2.11 16.72
N ASP A 49 1.47 3.41 16.92
CA ASP A 49 0.61 4.28 17.74
C ASP A 49 -0.42 5.06 16.90
N LEU A 50 -0.59 4.73 15.61
CA LEU A 50 -1.60 5.36 14.77
C LEU A 50 -3.00 5.11 15.34
N ASN A 51 -3.73 6.18 15.63
CA ASN A 51 -5.10 6.10 16.11
C ASN A 51 -6.07 5.87 14.94
N VAL A 52 -6.43 4.60 14.70
CA VAL A 52 -7.43 4.22 13.70
C VAL A 52 -8.79 4.06 14.37
N ASP A 53 -9.67 5.06 14.21
CA ASP A 53 -11.04 5.00 14.68
C ASP A 53 -11.91 4.13 13.76
N LEU A 54 -12.29 2.96 14.26
CA LEU A 54 -13.11 1.97 13.56
C LEU A 54 -14.54 1.89 14.14
N SER A 55 -14.99 2.92 14.86
CA SER A 55 -16.31 2.95 15.51
C SER A 55 -17.47 3.27 14.57
N CYS A 56 -17.19 3.75 13.36
CA CYS A 56 -18.19 4.00 12.32
C CYS A 56 -18.67 2.71 11.63
N ASP A 57 -19.84 2.77 10.98
CA ASP A 57 -20.41 1.64 10.22
C ASP A 57 -19.90 1.54 8.78
N THR A 58 -19.46 2.66 8.21
CA THR A 58 -19.14 2.79 6.79
C THR A 58 -17.78 3.43 6.59
N ALA A 59 -16.91 2.74 5.85
CA ALA A 59 -15.61 3.22 5.43
C ALA A 59 -15.56 3.39 3.90
N VAL A 60 -14.76 4.34 3.44
CA VAL A 60 -14.50 4.61 2.03
C VAL A 60 -13.00 4.43 1.77
N VAL A 61 -12.66 3.68 0.74
CA VAL A 61 -11.29 3.56 0.22
C VAL A 61 -11.24 4.19 -1.16
N ILE A 62 -10.38 5.18 -1.37
CA ILE A 62 -10.26 5.88 -2.65
C ILE A 62 -9.05 5.35 -3.40
N GLY A 63 -9.28 4.64 -4.50
CA GLY A 63 -8.20 4.01 -5.26
C GLY A 63 -8.70 2.77 -6.00
N ALA A 64 -8.08 2.50 -7.14
CA ALA A 64 -8.44 1.37 -7.99
C ALA A 64 -7.23 0.46 -8.27
N GLY A 65 -6.37 0.24 -7.27
CA GLY A 65 -5.22 -0.65 -7.35
C GLY A 65 -5.20 -1.66 -6.19
N ASN A 66 -4.28 -2.62 -6.23
CA ASN A 66 -4.27 -3.72 -5.24
C ASN A 66 -4.21 -3.25 -3.78
N VAL A 67 -3.48 -2.18 -3.48
CA VAL A 67 -3.46 -1.59 -2.13
C VAL A 67 -4.87 -1.18 -1.66
N ALA A 68 -5.70 -0.62 -2.55
CA ALA A 68 -7.08 -0.27 -2.19
C ALA A 68 -7.90 -1.52 -1.84
N MET A 69 -7.68 -2.63 -2.57
CA MET A 69 -8.32 -3.91 -2.24
C MET A 69 -7.80 -4.47 -0.93
N ASP A 70 -6.50 -4.40 -0.64
CA ASP A 70 -5.94 -4.90 0.62
C ASP A 70 -6.49 -4.11 1.81
N VAL A 71 -6.53 -2.79 1.73
CA VAL A 71 -7.17 -1.93 2.75
C VAL A 71 -8.64 -2.31 2.94
N ALA A 72 -9.38 -2.44 1.84
CA ALA A 72 -10.80 -2.77 1.92
C ALA A 72 -11.03 -4.18 2.47
N ARG A 73 -10.21 -5.16 2.10
CA ARG A 73 -10.24 -6.52 2.66
C ARG A 73 -10.03 -6.50 4.15
N MET A 74 -9.01 -5.78 4.64
CA MET A 74 -8.75 -5.64 6.08
C MET A 74 -9.94 -5.06 6.84
N LEU A 75 -10.69 -4.13 6.23
CA LEU A 75 -11.87 -3.51 6.84
C LEU A 75 -13.16 -4.35 6.71
N ALA A 76 -13.25 -5.23 5.70
CA ALA A 76 -14.48 -5.95 5.35
C ALA A 76 -14.47 -7.46 5.68
N LEU A 77 -13.34 -8.05 6.06
CA LEU A 77 -13.25 -9.45 6.47
C LEU A 77 -13.86 -9.69 7.86
N ASP A 78 -14.17 -10.95 8.18
CA ASP A 78 -14.41 -11.34 9.58
C ASP A 78 -13.06 -11.29 10.33
N PRO A 79 -12.93 -10.52 11.42
CA PRO A 79 -11.65 -10.35 12.10
C PRO A 79 -10.99 -11.65 12.57
N SER A 80 -11.74 -12.74 12.75
CA SER A 80 -11.17 -14.06 13.10
C SER A 80 -10.35 -14.68 11.97
N GLU A 81 -10.58 -14.27 10.72
CA GLU A 81 -9.75 -14.68 9.56
C GLU A 81 -8.31 -14.17 9.66
N LEU A 82 -8.05 -13.19 10.54
CA LEU A 82 -6.71 -12.66 10.83
C LEU A 82 -5.99 -13.38 11.97
N ASP A 83 -6.67 -14.22 12.75
CA ASP A 83 -6.06 -14.94 13.87
C ASP A 83 -4.82 -15.78 13.46
N PRO A 84 -4.78 -16.46 12.29
CA PRO A 84 -3.60 -17.23 11.88
C PRO A 84 -2.53 -16.41 11.14
N THR A 85 -2.74 -15.11 10.91
CA THR A 85 -1.81 -14.27 10.12
C THR A 85 -0.73 -13.61 10.98
N ASP A 86 0.25 -12.97 10.35
CA ASP A 86 1.24 -12.11 11.02
C ASP A 86 0.78 -10.64 11.14
N THR A 87 -0.52 -10.36 11.00
CA THR A 87 -1.09 -9.04 11.26
C THR A 87 -0.80 -8.66 12.71
N ALA A 88 -0.47 -7.37 12.91
CA ALA A 88 -0.10 -6.84 14.22
C ALA A 88 -1.22 -7.08 15.24
N ASP A 89 -0.86 -7.59 16.44
CA ASP A 89 -1.84 -7.95 17.46
C ASP A 89 -2.71 -6.72 17.86
N HIS A 90 -2.13 -5.52 17.94
CA HIS A 90 -2.90 -4.30 18.22
C HIS A 90 -3.95 -3.97 17.14
N ALA A 91 -3.66 -4.26 15.87
CA ALA A 91 -4.57 -4.04 14.77
C ALA A 91 -5.68 -5.08 14.75
N ILE A 92 -5.38 -6.36 15.02
CA ILE A 92 -6.39 -7.41 15.19
C ILE A 92 -7.37 -7.04 16.31
N GLU A 93 -6.86 -6.59 17.46
CA GLU A 93 -7.71 -6.17 18.59
C GLU A 93 -8.61 -4.98 18.25
N ALA A 94 -8.13 -4.03 17.45
CA ALA A 94 -8.94 -2.93 16.95
C ALA A 94 -10.01 -3.40 15.95
N LEU A 95 -9.63 -4.27 15.00
CA LEU A 95 -10.53 -4.81 13.98
C LEU A 95 -11.64 -5.69 14.58
N LYS A 96 -11.33 -6.48 15.62
CA LYS A 96 -12.32 -7.27 16.39
C LYS A 96 -13.40 -6.39 17.06
N LYS A 97 -13.07 -5.13 17.37
CA LYS A 97 -13.99 -4.14 17.96
C LYS A 97 -14.63 -3.23 16.91
N SER A 98 -14.31 -3.41 15.63
CA SER A 98 -14.78 -2.54 14.56
C SER A 98 -16.29 -2.63 14.36
N SER A 99 -16.92 -1.48 14.20
CA SER A 99 -18.32 -1.34 13.79
C SER A 99 -18.49 -1.32 12.27
N VAL A 100 -17.39 -1.30 11.50
CA VAL A 100 -17.45 -1.18 10.04
C VAL A 100 -18.11 -2.43 9.45
N ARG A 101 -19.12 -2.21 8.59
CA ARG A 101 -19.87 -3.24 7.88
C ARG A 101 -19.89 -3.00 6.38
N ASP A 102 -19.88 -1.73 5.97
CA ASP A 102 -19.85 -1.35 4.56
C ASP A 102 -18.52 -0.68 4.22
N VAL A 103 -17.84 -1.20 3.21
CA VAL A 103 -16.60 -0.64 2.69
C VAL A 103 -16.76 -0.32 1.22
N TYR A 104 -16.72 0.96 0.88
CA TYR A 104 -16.83 1.43 -0.50
C TYR A 104 -15.46 1.69 -1.10
N ILE A 105 -15.04 0.89 -2.08
CA ILE A 105 -13.87 1.17 -2.91
C ILE A 105 -14.32 2.06 -4.07
N SER A 106 -13.81 3.29 -4.11
CA SER A 106 -14.16 4.27 -5.15
C SER A 106 -13.02 4.49 -6.15
N ALA A 107 -13.41 4.56 -7.43
CA ALA A 107 -12.52 4.80 -8.55
C ALA A 107 -13.03 5.97 -9.40
N ARG A 108 -12.17 6.95 -9.69
CA ARG A 108 -12.51 8.12 -10.52
C ARG A 108 -12.81 7.80 -11.99
N ARG A 109 -12.45 6.60 -12.46
CA ARG A 109 -12.63 6.13 -13.85
C ARG A 109 -13.45 4.84 -13.87
N GLY A 110 -13.82 4.39 -15.06
CA GLY A 110 -14.53 3.12 -15.26
C GLY A 110 -13.71 1.86 -14.93
N PRO A 111 -14.36 0.69 -14.85
CA PRO A 111 -13.73 -0.60 -14.57
C PRO A 111 -12.54 -0.94 -15.48
N GLU A 112 -12.63 -0.60 -16.77
CA GLU A 112 -11.59 -0.83 -17.80
C GLU A 112 -10.27 -0.08 -17.54
N HIS A 113 -10.29 0.87 -16.61
CA HIS A 113 -9.14 1.68 -16.23
C HIS A 113 -8.57 1.34 -14.85
N ALA A 114 -9.15 0.35 -14.17
CA ALA A 114 -8.69 -0.08 -12.86
C ALA A 114 -7.32 -0.76 -12.96
N ALA A 115 -6.45 -0.45 -12.01
CA ALA A 115 -5.12 -1.01 -11.85
C ALA A 115 -5.10 -2.22 -10.89
N PHE A 116 -6.27 -2.79 -10.57
CA PHE A 116 -6.34 -4.10 -9.94
C PHE A 116 -5.71 -5.15 -10.86
N THR A 117 -5.25 -6.27 -10.30
CA THR A 117 -4.82 -7.42 -11.11
C THR A 117 -5.82 -8.56 -10.97
N SER A 118 -5.97 -9.32 -12.06
CA SER A 118 -6.99 -10.36 -12.15
C SER A 118 -6.86 -11.49 -11.12
N PRO A 119 -5.66 -11.92 -10.66
CA PRO A 119 -5.57 -12.87 -9.57
C PRO A 119 -6.21 -12.34 -8.28
N GLU A 120 -5.91 -11.10 -7.92
CA GLU A 120 -6.37 -10.46 -6.69
C GLU A 120 -7.89 -10.22 -6.73
N LEU A 121 -8.44 -9.83 -7.89
CA LEU A 121 -9.90 -9.79 -8.09
C LEU A 121 -10.55 -11.18 -7.90
N ARG A 122 -9.93 -12.23 -8.44
CA ARG A 122 -10.44 -13.60 -8.31
C ARG A 122 -10.35 -14.14 -6.88
N GLU A 123 -9.50 -13.60 -6.01
CA GLU A 123 -9.50 -13.93 -4.59
C GLU A 123 -10.71 -13.32 -3.87
N LEU A 124 -11.23 -12.17 -4.32
CA LEU A 124 -12.40 -11.54 -3.69
C LEU A 124 -13.66 -12.41 -3.76
N SER A 125 -13.86 -13.16 -4.85
CA SER A 125 -15.02 -14.05 -4.96
C SER A 125 -14.97 -15.25 -4.00
N LYS A 126 -13.79 -15.56 -3.46
CA LYS A 126 -13.56 -16.67 -2.53
C LYS A 126 -13.73 -16.29 -1.07
N LEU A 127 -13.96 -15.01 -0.75
CA LEU A 127 -14.21 -14.59 0.63
C LEU A 127 -15.45 -15.31 1.19
N GLU A 128 -15.29 -15.93 2.36
CA GLU A 128 -16.30 -16.80 2.98
C GLU A 128 -17.28 -16.04 3.87
N HIS A 129 -16.91 -14.84 4.32
CA HIS A 129 -17.67 -14.04 5.29
C HIS A 129 -17.94 -12.60 4.84
N THR A 130 -17.72 -12.30 3.55
CA THR A 130 -17.85 -10.94 3.00
C THR A 130 -18.61 -10.98 1.67
N ASN A 131 -19.60 -10.11 1.54
CA ASN A 131 -20.26 -9.86 0.26
C ASN A 131 -19.36 -8.94 -0.60
N VAL A 132 -19.26 -9.22 -1.90
CA VAL A 132 -18.52 -8.35 -2.84
C VAL A 132 -19.47 -7.92 -3.94
N ILE A 133 -19.73 -6.63 -4.03
CA ILE A 133 -20.75 -6.05 -4.91
C ILE A 133 -20.09 -5.14 -5.93
N MET A 134 -20.31 -5.48 -7.20
CA MET A 134 -19.97 -4.67 -8.36
C MET A 134 -21.23 -4.46 -9.20
N ASN A 135 -21.46 -3.23 -9.67
CA ASN A 135 -22.59 -2.97 -10.55
C ASN A 135 -22.34 -3.63 -11.92
N ILE A 136 -23.22 -4.56 -12.30
CA ILE A 136 -23.08 -5.32 -13.55
C ILE A 136 -23.20 -4.44 -14.80
N ASP A 137 -23.99 -3.36 -14.77
CA ASP A 137 -24.14 -2.44 -15.89
C ASP A 137 -22.87 -1.62 -16.11
N ASP A 138 -22.18 -1.21 -15.04
CA ASP A 138 -20.88 -0.55 -15.13
C ASP A 138 -19.83 -1.45 -15.80
N VAL A 139 -19.80 -2.74 -15.42
CA VAL A 139 -18.88 -3.74 -15.98
C VAL A 139 -19.22 -4.03 -17.44
N ASN A 140 -20.50 -4.23 -17.77
CA ASN A 140 -20.92 -4.45 -19.16
C ASN A 140 -20.59 -3.24 -20.05
N ALA A 141 -20.84 -2.02 -19.56
CA ALA A 141 -20.47 -0.81 -20.28
C ALA A 141 -18.94 -0.68 -20.46
N ALA A 142 -18.15 -1.12 -19.48
CA ALA A 142 -16.69 -1.17 -19.59
C ALA A 142 -16.21 -2.16 -20.64
N ILE A 143 -16.82 -3.35 -20.73
CA ILE A 143 -16.54 -4.35 -21.77
C ILE A 143 -16.81 -3.77 -23.15
N VAL A 144 -17.93 -3.07 -23.33
CA VAL A 144 -18.24 -2.38 -24.59
C VAL A 144 -17.20 -1.30 -24.92
N ARG A 145 -16.80 -0.47 -23.94
CA ARG A 145 -15.76 0.57 -24.14
C ARG A 145 -14.38 0.00 -24.46
N ALA A 146 -14.04 -1.16 -23.92
CA ALA A 146 -12.78 -1.85 -24.16
C ALA A 146 -12.65 -2.40 -25.59
N GLY A 147 -13.78 -2.62 -26.28
CA GLY A 147 -13.84 -3.08 -27.66
C GLY A 147 -13.56 -4.59 -27.83
N ASP A 148 -13.41 -5.03 -29.09
CA ASP A 148 -13.32 -6.47 -29.42
C ASP A 148 -11.96 -7.10 -29.12
N ALA A 149 -10.90 -6.29 -29.06
CA ALA A 149 -9.52 -6.74 -28.87
C ALA A 149 -8.76 -5.90 -27.83
N PRO A 150 -9.22 -5.85 -26.57
CA PRO A 150 -8.53 -5.13 -25.52
C PRO A 150 -7.20 -5.80 -25.15
N GLU A 151 -6.33 -5.05 -24.48
CA GLU A 151 -5.11 -5.61 -23.89
C GLU A 151 -5.45 -6.80 -22.98
N LYS A 152 -4.58 -7.81 -22.97
CA LYS A 152 -4.80 -9.08 -22.26
C LYS A 152 -5.17 -8.88 -20.79
N ASP A 153 -4.49 -7.95 -20.12
CA ASP A 153 -4.69 -7.68 -18.70
C ASP A 153 -6.03 -6.99 -18.45
N VAL A 154 -6.40 -6.02 -19.30
CA VAL A 154 -7.72 -5.36 -19.25
C VAL A 154 -8.83 -6.39 -19.45
N LYS A 155 -8.72 -7.26 -20.46
CA LYS A 155 -9.67 -8.34 -20.68
C LYS A 155 -9.81 -9.23 -19.45
N SER A 156 -8.68 -9.71 -18.93
CA SER A 156 -8.67 -10.61 -17.79
C SER A 156 -9.23 -9.98 -16.51
N ASN A 157 -9.06 -8.66 -16.33
CA ASN A 157 -9.65 -7.92 -15.22
C ASN A 157 -11.17 -7.80 -15.36
N LEU A 158 -11.65 -7.40 -16.55
CA LEU A 158 -13.09 -7.28 -16.83
C LEU A 158 -13.80 -8.63 -16.70
N ASP A 159 -13.19 -9.72 -17.16
CA ASP A 159 -13.74 -11.08 -16.99
C ASP A 159 -13.86 -11.45 -15.49
N ALA A 160 -12.88 -11.07 -14.66
CA ALA A 160 -12.91 -11.30 -13.22
C ALA A 160 -13.97 -10.44 -12.52
N MET A 161 -14.11 -9.17 -12.91
CA MET A 161 -15.16 -8.27 -12.40
C MET A 161 -16.56 -8.75 -12.80
N LEU A 162 -16.74 -9.23 -14.03
CA LEU A 162 -18.01 -9.76 -14.50
C LEU A 162 -18.40 -11.02 -13.72
N LEU A 163 -17.44 -11.89 -13.41
CA LEU A 163 -17.66 -13.06 -12.55
C LEU A 163 -18.16 -12.64 -11.15
N ILE A 164 -17.58 -11.59 -10.57
CA ILE A 164 -18.02 -11.05 -9.27
C ILE A 164 -19.41 -10.42 -9.38
N ALA A 165 -19.64 -9.56 -10.37
CA ALA A 165 -20.89 -8.85 -10.57
C ALA A 165 -22.07 -9.77 -10.89
N SER A 166 -21.80 -10.94 -11.47
CA SER A 166 -22.81 -11.94 -11.84
C SER A 166 -22.99 -13.04 -10.78
N ALA A 167 -22.22 -13.00 -9.70
CA ALA A 167 -22.31 -14.00 -8.64
C ALA A 167 -23.65 -13.89 -7.89
N GLU A 168 -24.15 -15.02 -7.40
CA GLU A 168 -25.34 -15.02 -6.57
C GLU A 168 -25.10 -14.21 -5.28
N PRO A 169 -26.05 -13.34 -4.89
CA PRO A 169 -25.92 -12.57 -3.66
C PRO A 169 -25.74 -13.49 -2.45
N LYS A 170 -24.69 -13.24 -1.67
CA LYS A 170 -24.51 -13.85 -0.35
C LYS A 170 -25.21 -12.97 0.70
N ASN A 171 -25.41 -13.51 1.90
CA ASN A 171 -26.04 -12.81 3.02
C ASN A 171 -25.09 -12.71 4.22
N HIS A 172 -23.90 -12.15 3.99
CA HIS A 172 -22.94 -11.87 5.05
C HIS A 172 -23.21 -10.51 5.70
N GLU A 173 -22.72 -10.33 6.93
CA GLU A 173 -22.85 -9.07 7.68
C GLU A 173 -22.00 -7.94 7.07
N ARG A 174 -20.90 -8.27 6.38
CA ARG A 174 -19.94 -7.30 5.82
C ARG A 174 -20.00 -7.27 4.31
N THR A 175 -19.88 -6.07 3.75
CA THR A 175 -20.00 -5.84 2.32
C THR A 175 -18.93 -4.90 1.80
N MET A 176 -18.26 -5.34 0.74
CA MET A 176 -17.34 -4.54 -0.06
C MET A 176 -18.05 -4.11 -1.35
N HIS A 177 -18.21 -2.80 -1.53
CA HIS A 177 -18.86 -2.19 -2.68
C HIS A 177 -17.82 -1.54 -3.59
N PHE A 178 -17.97 -1.68 -4.90
CA PHE A 178 -17.14 -0.99 -5.89
C PHE A 178 -17.92 0.13 -6.57
N LEU A 179 -17.43 1.36 -6.45
CA LEU A 179 -18.00 2.57 -7.06
C LEU A 179 -17.05 3.09 -8.15
N PHE A 180 -17.38 2.81 -9.42
CA PHE A 180 -16.61 3.30 -10.56
C PHE A 180 -17.15 4.64 -11.06
N GLN A 181 -16.32 5.43 -11.76
CA GLN A 181 -16.69 6.77 -12.25
C GLN A 181 -17.10 7.75 -11.13
N HIS A 182 -16.56 7.57 -9.92
CA HIS A 182 -16.79 8.43 -8.77
C HIS A 182 -15.54 9.27 -8.49
N THR A 183 -15.54 10.54 -8.92
CA THR A 183 -14.42 11.46 -8.70
C THR A 183 -14.63 12.23 -7.39
N PRO A 184 -13.77 12.09 -6.37
CA PRO A 184 -13.98 12.73 -5.07
C PRO A 184 -13.86 14.26 -5.21
N LYS A 185 -14.81 15.00 -4.62
CA LYS A 185 -14.86 16.47 -4.63
C LYS A 185 -14.50 17.08 -3.29
N GLU A 186 -15.03 16.53 -2.21
CA GLU A 186 -14.91 17.07 -0.86
C GLU A 186 -15.20 15.98 0.17
N ILE A 187 -14.40 15.94 1.23
CA ILE A 187 -14.71 15.16 2.44
C ILE A 187 -15.48 16.07 3.39
N LEU A 188 -16.66 15.63 3.80
CA LEU A 188 -17.59 16.38 4.62
C LEU A 188 -17.32 16.13 6.11
N GLY A 189 -17.48 17.18 6.91
CA GLY A 189 -17.38 17.12 8.37
C GLY A 189 -16.86 18.42 8.97
N THR A 190 -16.92 18.53 10.29
CA THR A 190 -16.36 19.68 11.03
C THR A 190 -15.07 19.31 11.76
N GLU A 191 -15.12 18.31 12.65
CA GLU A 191 -13.94 17.83 13.39
C GLU A 191 -13.45 16.47 12.87
N ARG A 192 -14.36 15.68 12.31
CA ARG A 192 -14.12 14.33 11.78
C ARG A 192 -14.91 14.11 10.50
N VAL A 193 -14.55 13.07 9.76
CA VAL A 193 -15.28 12.62 8.57
C VAL A 193 -16.72 12.25 8.94
N GLU A 194 -17.66 12.80 8.19
CA GLU A 194 -19.10 12.47 8.23
C GLU A 194 -19.63 12.00 6.88
N GLY A 195 -18.87 12.20 5.81
CA GLY A 195 -19.19 11.73 4.47
C GLY A 195 -18.18 12.19 3.43
N ILE A 196 -18.41 11.77 2.19
CA ILE A 196 -17.64 12.23 1.03
C ILE A 196 -18.59 12.46 -0.14
N THR A 197 -18.39 13.57 -0.84
CA THR A 197 -19.13 13.90 -2.06
C THR A 197 -18.28 13.58 -3.28
N TYR A 198 -18.90 12.90 -4.25
CA TYR A 198 -18.33 12.55 -5.54
C TYR A 198 -19.05 13.28 -6.67
N SER A 199 -18.31 13.66 -7.71
CA SER A 199 -18.86 13.92 -9.04
C SER A 199 -18.99 12.59 -9.78
N THR A 200 -20.18 12.32 -10.32
CA THR A 200 -20.47 11.16 -11.17
C THR A 200 -21.04 11.63 -12.51
N PRO A 201 -21.09 10.77 -13.56
CA PRO A 201 -21.72 11.12 -14.83
C PRO A 201 -23.19 11.54 -14.72
N THR A 202 -23.90 11.12 -13.66
CA THR A 202 -25.33 11.41 -13.43
C THR A 202 -25.57 12.54 -12.43
N GLY A 203 -24.51 13.19 -11.94
CA GLY A 203 -24.58 14.26 -10.94
C GLY A 203 -23.77 13.97 -9.70
N ASP A 204 -23.79 14.91 -8.75
CA ASP A 204 -23.09 14.73 -7.49
C ASP A 204 -23.81 13.71 -6.59
N VAL A 205 -23.04 12.83 -5.95
CA VAL A 205 -23.54 11.80 -5.02
C VAL A 205 -22.72 11.86 -3.73
N THR A 206 -23.38 11.76 -2.58
CA THR A 206 -22.73 11.74 -1.26
C THR A 206 -22.83 10.36 -0.64
N VAL A 207 -21.70 9.83 -0.16
CA VAL A 207 -21.64 8.62 0.67
C VAL A 207 -21.39 9.05 2.11
N LYS A 208 -22.33 8.74 3.01
CA LYS A 208 -22.14 8.93 4.45
C LYS A 208 -21.11 7.90 4.95
N CYS A 209 -20.07 8.35 5.63
CA CYS A 209 -19.01 7.49 6.16
C CYS A 209 -18.31 8.17 7.34
N GLY A 210 -17.63 7.38 8.17
CA GLY A 210 -16.81 7.91 9.28
C GLY A 210 -15.31 7.75 9.07
N LEU A 211 -14.90 7.06 8.00
CA LEU A 211 -13.52 6.76 7.67
C LEU A 211 -13.30 6.87 6.16
N VAL A 212 -12.28 7.62 5.75
CA VAL A 212 -11.79 7.70 4.37
C VAL A 212 -10.32 7.32 4.35
N ILE A 213 -9.95 6.33 3.53
CA ILE A 213 -8.56 5.93 3.31
C ILE A 213 -8.17 6.13 1.86
N THR A 214 -7.14 6.93 1.60
CA THR A 214 -6.63 7.18 0.25
C THR A 214 -5.57 6.16 -0.15
N ALA A 215 -5.84 5.40 -1.21
CA ALA A 215 -4.95 4.41 -1.83
C ALA A 215 -4.64 4.81 -3.29
N ILE A 216 -4.29 6.08 -3.49
CA ILE A 216 -4.09 6.71 -4.81
C ILE A 216 -2.62 6.75 -5.28
N GLY A 217 -1.75 6.00 -4.58
CA GLY A 217 -0.33 5.87 -4.86
C GLY A 217 0.57 6.62 -3.88
N TYR A 218 1.87 6.51 -4.12
CA TYR A 218 2.92 6.98 -3.21
C TYR A 218 3.88 7.98 -3.86
N HIS A 219 4.74 8.55 -3.04
CA HIS A 219 5.91 9.34 -3.39
C HIS A 219 7.13 8.84 -2.63
N ALA A 220 8.30 8.94 -3.26
CA ALA A 220 9.58 8.73 -2.59
C ALA A 220 9.79 9.79 -1.51
N ALA A 221 10.23 9.37 -0.33
CA ALA A 221 10.71 10.29 0.68
C ALA A 221 12.02 10.94 0.20
N GLY A 222 12.13 12.25 0.42
CA GLY A 222 13.32 13.01 0.01
C GLY A 222 14.57 12.51 0.72
N VAL A 223 15.68 12.44 -0.03
CA VAL A 223 17.03 12.22 0.49
C VAL A 223 17.79 13.52 0.30
N GLU A 224 18.47 13.99 1.35
CA GLU A 224 19.22 15.23 1.32
C GLU A 224 20.25 15.24 0.18
N GLY A 225 20.31 16.34 -0.58
CA GLY A 225 21.24 16.49 -1.70
C GLY A 225 20.86 15.71 -2.98
N VAL A 226 19.68 15.09 -3.03
CA VAL A 226 19.15 14.38 -4.21
C VAL A 226 17.92 15.13 -4.74
N ALA A 227 17.86 15.32 -6.06
CA ALA A 227 16.72 15.99 -6.71
C ALA A 227 15.55 15.02 -6.92
N TYR A 228 14.33 15.50 -6.69
CA TYR A 228 13.09 14.74 -6.86
C TYR A 228 12.12 15.52 -7.74
N GLU A 229 11.45 14.81 -8.65
CA GLU A 229 10.37 15.35 -9.48
C GLU A 229 9.28 14.30 -9.63
N ASN A 230 8.01 14.73 -9.63
CA ASN A 230 6.85 13.84 -9.80
C ASN A 230 6.84 12.64 -8.82
N GLY A 231 7.39 12.82 -7.62
CA GLY A 231 7.41 11.80 -6.57
C GLY A 231 8.48 10.72 -6.69
N LYS A 232 9.51 10.92 -7.54
CA LYS A 232 10.63 9.99 -7.74
C LYS A 232 11.93 10.76 -7.87
N VAL A 233 13.05 10.07 -7.71
CA VAL A 233 14.39 10.64 -7.91
C VAL A 233 14.58 11.01 -9.38
N VAL A 234 15.09 12.21 -9.65
CA VAL A 234 15.47 12.63 -11.00
C VAL A 234 16.68 11.81 -11.45
N ASN A 235 16.55 11.09 -12.56
CA ASN A 235 17.59 10.19 -13.06
C ASN A 235 17.47 9.97 -14.57
N THR A 236 18.58 9.56 -15.18
CA THR A 236 18.65 9.05 -16.56
C THR A 236 19.03 7.56 -16.49
N ASP A 237 18.09 6.67 -16.85
CA ASP A 237 18.27 5.21 -16.83
C ASP A 237 18.78 4.63 -15.49
N GLY A 238 18.52 5.33 -14.38
CA GLY A 238 18.96 4.97 -13.04
C GLY A 238 20.19 5.71 -12.54
N ARG A 239 20.89 6.47 -13.40
CA ARG A 239 21.97 7.37 -12.97
C ARG A 239 21.41 8.70 -12.50
N VAL A 240 21.75 9.11 -11.27
CA VAL A 240 21.27 10.36 -10.66
C VAL A 240 22.27 11.48 -10.92
N LYS A 241 23.48 11.34 -10.37
CA LYS A 241 24.62 12.24 -10.59
C LYS A 241 25.90 11.55 -10.14
N GLU A 242 27.04 11.88 -10.76
CA GLU A 242 28.36 11.35 -10.38
C GLU A 242 28.33 9.81 -10.22
N ASN A 243 28.54 9.30 -9.01
CA ASN A 243 28.51 7.88 -8.65
C ASN A 243 27.25 7.46 -7.88
N ILE A 244 26.18 8.25 -7.96
CA ILE A 244 24.89 7.97 -7.33
C ILE A 244 23.93 7.42 -8.36
N TYR A 245 23.32 6.29 -8.02
CA TYR A 245 22.33 5.58 -8.81
C TYR A 245 21.04 5.42 -8.00
N VAL A 246 19.96 5.06 -8.66
CA VAL A 246 18.65 4.80 -8.04
C VAL A 246 18.01 3.58 -8.70
N VAL A 247 17.28 2.79 -7.93
CA VAL A 247 16.55 1.60 -8.41
C VAL A 247 15.13 1.56 -7.84
N GLY A 248 14.28 0.69 -8.41
CA GLY A 248 12.97 0.36 -7.88
C GLY A 248 11.99 1.52 -7.93
N TRP A 249 11.12 1.62 -6.93
CA TRP A 249 10.10 2.67 -6.88
C TRP A 249 10.67 4.08 -6.73
N ALA A 250 11.81 4.24 -6.07
CA ALA A 250 12.50 5.53 -6.01
C ALA A 250 12.94 6.01 -7.41
N LYS A 251 13.24 5.08 -8.35
CA LYS A 251 13.60 5.37 -9.75
C LYS A 251 12.39 5.56 -10.65
N ARG A 252 11.43 4.63 -10.57
CA ARG A 252 10.36 4.47 -11.58
C ARG A 252 9.01 5.03 -11.14
N GLY A 253 8.84 5.33 -9.86
CA GLY A 253 7.56 5.56 -9.21
C GLY A 253 6.94 4.25 -8.68
N PRO A 254 5.89 4.36 -7.84
CA PRO A 254 5.33 3.23 -7.10
C PRO A 254 4.34 2.42 -7.94
N SER A 255 4.86 1.75 -8.97
CA SER A 255 4.07 0.84 -9.81
C SER A 255 4.86 -0.43 -10.16
N GLY A 256 4.10 -1.47 -10.49
CA GLY A 256 4.64 -2.81 -10.75
C GLY A 256 4.79 -3.65 -9.48
N VAL A 257 4.84 -4.96 -9.69
CA VAL A 257 5.00 -5.97 -8.64
C VAL A 257 6.46 -6.15 -8.26
N ILE A 258 6.74 -6.96 -7.23
CA ILE A 258 8.10 -7.26 -6.75
C ILE A 258 9.03 -7.67 -7.89
N GLY A 259 8.57 -8.55 -8.80
CA GLY A 259 9.35 -9.02 -9.94
C GLY A 259 9.79 -7.91 -10.91
N THR A 260 9.00 -6.85 -11.06
CA THR A 260 9.34 -5.70 -11.92
C THR A 260 10.59 -4.98 -11.42
N ASN A 261 10.81 -4.94 -10.10
CA ASN A 261 11.99 -4.31 -9.50
C ASN A 261 13.28 -5.09 -9.74
N LYS A 262 13.19 -6.42 -9.94
CA LYS A 262 14.37 -7.25 -10.23
C LYS A 262 15.02 -6.86 -11.57
N SER A 263 14.22 -6.80 -12.63
CA SER A 263 14.71 -6.44 -13.96
C SER A 263 15.20 -5.00 -14.02
N ASP A 264 14.50 -4.09 -13.34
CA ASP A 264 14.92 -2.69 -13.23
C ASP A 264 16.28 -2.54 -12.53
N ALA A 265 16.46 -3.20 -11.37
CA ALA A 265 17.72 -3.16 -10.65
C ALA A 265 18.86 -3.77 -11.48
N ALA A 266 18.63 -4.88 -12.19
CA ALA A 266 19.63 -5.51 -13.04
C ALA A 266 20.18 -4.55 -14.11
N ALA A 267 19.29 -3.83 -14.81
CA ALA A 267 19.70 -2.85 -15.82
C ALA A 267 20.54 -1.71 -15.24
N VAL A 268 20.21 -1.23 -14.03
CA VAL A 268 20.99 -0.19 -13.35
C VAL A 268 22.35 -0.71 -12.88
N ILE A 269 22.43 -1.97 -12.44
CA ILE A 269 23.70 -2.60 -12.08
C ILE A 269 24.59 -2.78 -13.30
N GLU A 270 24.05 -3.15 -14.46
CA GLU A 270 24.81 -3.22 -15.72
C GLU A 270 25.42 -1.86 -16.09
N LEU A 271 24.63 -0.79 -15.98
CA LEU A 271 25.11 0.59 -16.19
C LEU A 271 26.21 0.94 -15.18
N LEU A 272 25.99 0.67 -13.90
CA LEU A 272 26.94 0.97 -12.83
C LEU A 272 28.27 0.25 -13.06
N VAL A 273 28.25 -1.05 -13.38
CA VAL A 273 29.45 -1.86 -13.60
C VAL A 273 30.24 -1.35 -14.82
N ALA A 274 29.57 -0.92 -15.88
CA ALA A 274 30.22 -0.33 -17.04
C ALA A 274 30.91 1.01 -16.71
N ASP A 275 30.40 1.73 -15.71
CA ASP A 275 30.86 3.05 -15.28
C ASP A 275 31.75 3.02 -14.02
N LEU A 276 32.14 1.84 -13.51
CA LEU A 276 32.91 1.73 -12.27
C LEU A 276 34.28 2.40 -12.41
N PRO A 277 34.60 3.39 -11.54
CA PRO A 277 35.93 3.99 -11.53
C PRO A 277 36.96 3.05 -10.87
N ALA A 278 38.22 3.49 -10.82
CA ALA A 278 39.20 2.87 -9.93
C ALA A 278 38.71 2.95 -8.48
N ALA A 279 38.92 1.86 -7.72
CA ALA A 279 38.47 1.75 -6.35
C ALA A 279 39.03 2.87 -5.47
N LYS A 280 38.14 3.54 -4.75
CA LYS A 280 38.47 4.51 -3.71
C LYS A 280 39.04 3.78 -2.48
N ASN A 281 39.91 4.46 -1.75
CA ASN A 281 40.43 3.98 -0.47
C ASN A 281 40.13 5.01 0.63
N ASN A 282 38.85 5.11 1.00
CA ASN A 282 38.33 6.18 1.85
C ASN A 282 37.83 5.69 3.24
N GLY A 283 38.45 4.63 3.75
CA GLY A 283 38.17 4.07 5.09
C GLY A 283 36.89 3.24 5.16
N ASP A 284 36.46 2.92 6.39
CA ASP A 284 35.29 2.05 6.65
C ASP A 284 34.01 2.89 6.90
N ILE A 285 32.84 2.25 6.78
CA ILE A 285 31.56 2.87 7.11
C ILE A 285 31.39 3.04 8.62
N SER A 286 32.08 2.24 9.43
CA SER A 286 32.12 2.38 10.88
C SER A 286 32.56 3.77 11.33
N ASP A 287 33.37 4.46 10.53
CA ASP A 287 33.79 5.84 10.81
C ASP A 287 32.61 6.84 10.78
N LEU A 288 31.51 6.51 10.09
CA LEU A 288 30.29 7.30 10.04
C LEU A 288 29.22 6.82 11.04
N LEU A 289 29.38 5.63 11.61
CA LEU A 289 28.42 4.98 12.50
C LEU A 289 28.94 5.00 13.94
N THR A 290 29.04 6.20 14.54
CA THR A 290 29.65 6.41 15.86
C THR A 290 28.70 6.09 17.01
N ASP A 291 27.51 6.67 16.99
CA ASP A 291 26.56 6.66 18.11
C ASP A 291 25.28 5.90 17.79
N GLN A 292 25.17 5.37 16.57
CA GLN A 292 24.00 4.66 16.08
C GLN A 292 24.00 3.20 16.56
N ILE A 293 22.81 2.69 16.86
CA ILE A 293 22.61 1.25 17.09
C ILE A 293 22.53 0.58 15.72
N VAL A 294 23.55 -0.21 15.38
CA VAL A 294 23.60 -0.97 14.13
C VAL A 294 23.00 -2.35 14.35
N ILE A 295 21.99 -2.70 13.55
CA ILE A 295 21.42 -4.04 13.49
C ILE A 295 22.05 -4.76 12.29
N ASP A 296 23.03 -5.61 12.58
CA ASP A 296 23.65 -6.46 11.55
C ASP A 296 22.79 -7.70 11.23
N GLN A 297 23.29 -8.55 10.33
CA GLN A 297 22.59 -9.77 9.93
C GLN A 297 22.34 -10.74 11.10
N SER A 298 23.30 -10.86 12.02
CA SER A 298 23.19 -11.80 13.15
C SER A 298 22.19 -11.28 14.18
N ALA A 299 22.19 -9.97 14.43
CA ALA A 299 21.23 -9.28 15.28
C ALA A 299 19.81 -9.36 14.70
N TRP A 300 19.64 -9.13 13.39
CA TRP A 300 18.35 -9.32 12.70
C TRP A 300 17.85 -10.77 12.80
N GLN A 301 18.73 -11.75 12.64
CA GLN A 301 18.35 -13.16 12.74
C GLN A 301 17.75 -13.50 14.11
N LYS A 302 18.28 -12.94 15.19
CA LYS A 302 17.72 -13.10 16.55
C LYS A 302 16.32 -12.52 16.68
N ILE A 303 16.07 -11.34 16.10
CA ILE A 303 14.73 -10.75 16.03
C ILE A 303 13.80 -11.73 15.30
N ASN A 304 14.19 -12.18 14.11
CA ASN A 304 13.40 -13.08 13.30
C ASN A 304 13.05 -14.39 14.03
N GLU A 305 14.02 -15.02 14.69
CA GLU A 305 13.82 -16.24 15.47
C GLU A 305 12.86 -16.03 16.64
N ALA A 306 13.02 -14.91 17.37
CA ALA A 306 12.12 -14.56 18.47
C ALA A 306 10.67 -14.34 18.00
N GLU A 307 10.47 -13.63 16.89
CA GLU A 307 9.14 -13.39 16.32
C GLU A 307 8.48 -14.68 15.82
N VAL A 308 9.24 -15.56 15.15
CA VAL A 308 8.74 -16.86 14.67
C VAL A 308 8.35 -17.74 15.85
N ALA A 309 9.23 -17.89 16.86
CA ALA A 309 8.94 -18.67 18.06
C ALA A 309 7.70 -18.15 18.81
N ALA A 310 7.50 -16.83 18.85
CA ALA A 310 6.31 -16.22 19.44
C ALA A 310 5.01 -16.52 18.64
N GLY A 311 5.12 -16.75 17.33
CA GLY A 311 4.02 -17.13 16.44
C GLY A 311 3.63 -18.60 16.53
N GLU A 312 4.62 -19.51 16.61
CA GLU A 312 4.39 -20.96 16.61
C GLU A 312 3.40 -21.40 17.70
N ALA A 313 3.55 -20.87 18.92
CA ALA A 313 2.67 -21.19 20.05
C ALA A 313 1.20 -20.73 19.83
N LYS A 314 0.96 -19.81 18.90
CA LYS A 314 -0.35 -19.25 18.55
C LYS A 314 -0.89 -19.78 17.21
N GLY A 315 -0.16 -20.65 16.51
CA GLY A 315 -0.51 -21.07 15.15
C GLY A 315 -0.33 -19.97 14.09
N LYS A 316 0.47 -18.94 14.39
CA LYS A 316 0.83 -17.86 13.47
C LYS A 316 2.22 -18.12 12.85
N PRO A 317 2.51 -17.59 11.65
CA PRO A 317 3.85 -17.67 11.07
C PRO A 317 4.89 -16.85 11.87
N ARG A 318 4.45 -15.77 12.52
CA ARG A 318 5.22 -14.98 13.50
C ARG A 318 4.30 -14.05 14.29
N VAL A 319 4.80 -13.51 15.39
CA VAL A 319 4.25 -12.32 16.07
C VAL A 319 5.30 -11.23 16.01
N LYS A 320 5.01 -10.14 15.28
CA LYS A 320 5.95 -9.04 15.06
C LYS A 320 6.11 -8.18 16.31
N SER A 321 7.34 -7.78 16.63
CA SER A 321 7.59 -6.75 17.65
C SER A 321 7.29 -5.37 17.05
N VAL A 322 6.45 -4.59 17.73
CA VAL A 322 5.90 -3.35 17.16
C VAL A 322 6.71 -2.12 17.57
N LYS A 323 7.47 -2.16 18.67
CA LYS A 323 8.28 -1.01 19.10
C LYS A 323 9.74 -1.17 18.68
N LEU A 324 10.35 -0.06 18.27
CA LEU A 324 11.78 -0.02 17.96
C LEU A 324 12.63 -0.46 19.16
N SER A 325 12.25 -0.08 20.38
CA SER A 325 12.95 -0.50 21.60
C SER A 325 12.90 -2.01 21.84
N GLU A 326 11.80 -2.67 21.49
CA GLU A 326 11.64 -4.13 21.59
C GLU A 326 12.50 -4.83 20.54
N LEU A 327 12.47 -4.36 19.28
CA LEU A 327 13.33 -4.87 18.20
C LEU A 327 14.82 -4.75 18.58
N VAL A 328 15.23 -3.61 19.12
CA VAL A 328 16.60 -3.38 19.60
C VAL A 328 16.96 -4.28 20.79
N ALA A 329 16.01 -4.57 21.68
CA ALA A 329 16.25 -5.48 22.79
C ALA A 329 16.44 -6.93 22.31
N LEU A 330 15.60 -7.40 21.38
CA LEU A 330 15.70 -8.72 20.77
C LEU A 330 16.97 -8.91 19.94
N ALA A 331 17.42 -7.86 19.26
CA ALA A 331 18.69 -7.87 18.53
C ALA A 331 19.92 -8.15 19.41
N ARG A 332 19.80 -7.88 20.72
CA ARG A 332 20.91 -7.95 21.69
C ARG A 332 20.91 -9.21 22.54
N THR A 333 19.91 -10.09 22.41
CA THR A 333 19.85 -11.37 23.14
C THR A 333 20.92 -12.35 22.67
#